data_AF-A0A9E4PLB0-F1
#
_entry.id   AF-A0A9E4PLB0-F1
#
_cell.length_a   1.000
_cell.length_b   1.000
_cell.length_c   1.000
_cell.angle_alpha   90.00
_cell.angle_beta   90.00
_cell.angle_gamma   90.00
#
_symmetry.space_group_name_H-M   'P 1'
#
loop_
_entity.id
_entity.type
_entity.pdbx_description
1 polymer ?
#
loop_
_entity_poly.entity_id
_entity_poly.type
_entity_poly.pdbx_seq_one_letter_code
_entity_poly.pdbx_strand_id
1 'polypeptide(L)'
;MPDARPTIDPHAVGAAVAGEQRISADSHMAEPPDLFETRLPKELRDRALHFPKNKLYESNHHLRAGGWDPSERLRDLALDGVSADVLFPTYAKQAWL
;
A
#
# COMPACT_ATOMS: atom_id res chain seq x y z
N MET A 1 11.94 -12.94 -41.34
CA MET A 1 11.49 -13.88 -40.30
C MET A 1 10.49 -13.15 -39.43
N PRO A 2 9.20 -13.55 -39.34
CA PRO A 2 8.27 -12.90 -38.44
C PRO A 2 8.55 -13.34 -36.99
N ASP A 3 8.61 -12.36 -36.10
CA ASP A 3 8.58 -12.50 -34.64
C ASP A 3 7.27 -13.20 -34.23
N ALA A 4 7.38 -14.47 -33.80
CA ALA A 4 6.28 -15.22 -33.19
C ALA A 4 6.34 -15.07 -31.68
N ARG A 5 5.99 -13.88 -31.16
CA ARG A 5 5.72 -13.70 -29.74
C ARG A 5 4.57 -14.64 -29.33
N PRO A 6 4.78 -15.57 -28.38
CA PRO A 6 3.72 -16.46 -27.94
C PRO A 6 2.57 -15.63 -27.36
N THR A 7 1.36 -15.87 -27.87
CA THR A 7 0.14 -15.29 -27.32
C THR A 7 -0.14 -15.95 -25.97
N ILE A 8 0.13 -15.24 -24.88
CA ILE A 8 -0.27 -15.67 -23.55
C ILE A 8 -1.77 -15.47 -23.43
N ASP A 9 -2.51 -16.55 -23.21
CA ASP A 9 -3.92 -16.47 -22.87
C ASP A 9 -4.06 -16.01 -21.41
N PRO A 10 -4.58 -14.78 -21.16
CA PRO A 10 -4.71 -14.25 -19.81
C PRO A 10 -5.68 -15.06 -18.94
N HIS A 11 -6.63 -15.80 -19.53
CA HIS A 11 -7.55 -16.65 -18.79
C HIS A 11 -6.90 -17.95 -18.33
N ALA A 12 -6.04 -18.54 -19.17
CA ALA A 12 -5.25 -19.72 -18.82
C ALA A 12 -4.24 -19.42 -17.70
N VAL A 13 -3.58 -18.25 -17.75
CA VAL A 13 -2.72 -17.77 -16.65
C VAL A 13 -3.54 -17.56 -15.38
N GLY A 14 -4.66 -16.85 -15.47
CA GLY A 14 -5.53 -16.58 -14.32
C GLY A 14 -6.00 -17.84 -13.61
N ALA A 15 -6.32 -18.91 -14.35
CA ALA A 15 -6.72 -20.21 -13.81
C ALA A 15 -5.55 -20.97 -13.16
N ALA A 16 -4.34 -20.93 -13.74
CA ALA A 16 -3.16 -21.56 -13.17
C ALA A 16 -2.75 -20.90 -11.83
N VAL A 17 -2.86 -19.57 -11.72
CA VAL A 17 -2.42 -18.81 -10.54
C VAL A 17 -3.51 -18.74 -9.45
N ALA A 18 -4.73 -19.23 -9.70
CA ALA A 18 -5.86 -19.12 -8.77
C ALA A 18 -5.69 -19.92 -7.46
N GLY A 19 -4.75 -20.87 -7.42
CA GLY A 19 -4.36 -21.62 -6.22
C GLY A 19 -2.97 -21.28 -5.68
N GLU A 20 -2.26 -20.34 -6.31
CA GLU A 20 -0.89 -19.99 -5.92
C GLU A 20 -0.90 -18.87 -4.88
N GLN A 21 -0.01 -18.96 -3.89
CA GLN A 21 0.21 -17.87 -2.95
C GLN A 21 0.84 -16.69 -3.67
N ARG A 22 0.19 -15.53 -3.62
CA ARG A 22 0.70 -14.28 -4.21
C ARG A 22 1.22 -13.38 -3.11
N ILE A 23 2.47 -12.96 -3.21
CA ILE A 23 3.08 -12.01 -2.26
C ILE A 23 3.36 -10.72 -3.02
N SER A 24 2.75 -9.62 -2.58
CA SER A 24 3.05 -8.29 -3.11
C SER A 24 4.41 -7.85 -2.58
N ALA A 25 5.34 -7.59 -3.50
CA ALA A 25 6.69 -7.15 -3.17
C ALA A 25 6.79 -5.65 -2.88
N ASP A 26 5.77 -4.87 -3.25
CA ASP A 26 5.76 -3.43 -3.07
C ASP A 26 4.33 -2.95 -2.76
N SER A 27 4.17 -2.39 -1.57
CA SER A 27 2.90 -1.90 -1.07
C SER A 27 3.10 -0.83 -0.02
N HIS A 28 2.09 0.02 0.14
CA HIS A 28 2.13 1.14 1.06
C HIS A 28 0.84 1.21 1.89
N MET A 29 0.98 1.70 3.12
CA MET A 29 -0.13 2.22 3.93
C MET A 29 0.26 3.62 4.44
N ALA A 30 -0.71 4.52 4.51
CA ALA A 30 -0.52 5.84 5.07
C ALA A 30 -0.44 5.76 6.59
N GLU A 31 0.62 6.32 7.15
CA GLU A 31 0.83 6.41 8.59
C GLU A 31 -0.22 7.34 9.23
N PRO A 32 -0.49 7.27 10.54
CA PRO A 32 -1.24 8.31 11.22
C PRO A 32 -0.56 9.68 11.00
N PRO A 33 -1.30 10.75 10.65
CA PRO A 33 -0.70 12.06 10.37
C PRO A 33 0.10 12.64 11.54
N ASP A 34 -0.21 12.23 12.77
CA ASP A 34 0.43 12.65 14.02
C ASP A 34 1.46 11.64 14.56
N LEU A 35 1.83 10.61 13.77
CA LEU A 35 2.73 9.55 14.20
C LEU A 35 4.04 10.10 14.77
N PHE A 36 4.69 11.02 14.04
CA PHE A 36 5.98 11.56 14.43
C PHE A 36 5.86 12.56 15.58
N GLU A 37 4.78 13.34 15.63
CA GLU A 37 4.49 14.29 16.71
C GLU A 37 4.31 13.56 18.05
N THR A 38 3.59 12.43 18.04
CA THR A 38 3.18 11.72 19.26
C THR A 38 4.18 10.67 19.71
N ARG A 39 4.92 10.04 18.78
CA ARG A 39 5.74 8.85 19.08
C ARG A 39 7.24 9.06 19.07
N LEU A 40 7.74 10.21 18.62
CA LEU A 40 9.15 10.54 18.81
C LEU A 40 9.49 10.75 20.30
N PRO A 41 10.72 10.43 20.72
CA PRO A 41 11.27 10.85 22.01
C PRO A 41 11.07 12.34 22.22
N LYS A 42 10.79 12.76 23.45
CA LYS A 42 10.39 14.15 23.78
C LYS A 42 11.41 15.16 23.25
N GLU A 43 12.69 14.84 23.34
CA GLU A 43 13.82 15.66 22.93
C GLU A 43 13.92 15.85 21.41
N LEU A 44 13.20 15.04 20.62
CA LEU A 44 13.20 15.06 19.16
C LEU A 44 11.89 15.60 18.55
N ARG A 45 10.86 15.83 19.36
CA ARG A 45 9.52 16.24 18.85
C ARG A 45 9.53 17.62 18.18
N ASP A 46 10.38 18.53 18.64
CA ASP A 46 10.54 19.85 18.01
C ASP A 46 11.07 19.76 16.56
N ARG A 47 11.61 18.60 16.18
CA ARG A 47 12.11 18.30 14.83
C ARG A 47 11.24 17.28 14.09
N ALA A 48 10.05 16.97 14.61
CA ALA A 48 9.15 16.00 14.01
C ALA A 48 8.77 16.41 12.58
N LEU A 49 8.51 15.41 11.75
CA LEU A 49 7.85 15.62 10.47
C LEU A 49 6.38 15.96 10.74
N HIS A 50 5.92 17.05 10.13
CA HIS A 50 4.55 17.52 10.26
C HIS A 50 3.84 17.31 8.94
N PHE A 51 2.78 16.50 8.96
CA PHE A 51 1.95 16.27 7.79
C PHE A 51 0.65 17.02 7.95
N PRO A 52 0.12 17.63 6.88
CA PRO A 52 -1.15 18.32 6.98
C PRO A 52 -2.23 17.30 7.35
N LYS A 53 -3.08 17.64 8.33
CA LYS A 53 -4.18 16.79 8.85
C LYS A 53 -5.36 16.72 7.88
N ASN A 54 -5.03 16.64 6.59
CA ASN A 54 -5.98 16.51 5.52
C ASN A 54 -6.62 15.14 5.68
N LYS A 55 -7.96 15.13 5.70
CA LYS A 55 -8.72 13.90 5.59
C LYS A 55 -8.62 13.47 4.14
N LEU A 56 -7.48 12.90 3.76
CA LEU A 56 -7.18 12.41 2.41
C LEU A 56 -8.30 11.51 1.89
N TYR A 57 -8.95 10.77 2.80
CA TYR A 57 -10.11 9.91 2.54
C TYR A 57 -11.43 10.67 2.25
N GLU A 58 -11.57 11.93 2.68
CA GLU A 58 -12.75 12.77 2.40
C GLU A 58 -12.60 13.53 1.06
N SER A 59 -11.38 13.89 0.66
CA SER A 59 -11.14 14.60 -0.59
C SER A 59 -10.84 13.69 -1.78
N ASN A 60 -10.34 12.47 -1.56
CA ASN A 60 -10.02 11.50 -2.61
C ASN A 60 -10.91 10.25 -2.48
N HIS A 61 -12.10 10.30 -3.08
CA HIS A 61 -13.09 9.21 -3.09
C HIS A 61 -12.61 7.87 -3.70
N HIS A 62 -11.39 7.82 -4.24
CA HIS A 62 -10.76 6.59 -4.75
C HIS A 62 -9.92 5.86 -3.70
N LEU A 63 -9.72 6.43 -2.50
CA LEU A 63 -8.96 5.80 -1.43
C LEU A 63 -9.85 4.85 -0.62
N ARG A 64 -9.60 3.54 -0.75
CA ARG A 64 -10.21 2.52 0.12
C ARG A 64 -9.62 2.61 1.54
N ALA A 65 -10.41 2.22 2.54
CA ALA A 65 -9.99 2.24 3.95
C ALA A 65 -8.75 1.36 4.21
N GLY A 66 -8.52 0.30 3.42
CA GLY A 66 -7.30 -0.52 3.50
C GLY A 66 -5.99 0.22 3.17
N GLY A 67 -6.06 1.47 2.72
CA GLY A 67 -4.90 2.35 2.59
C GLY A 67 -4.35 2.85 3.93
N TRP A 68 -5.09 2.76 5.04
CA TRP A 68 -4.66 3.26 6.36
C TRP A 68 -5.19 2.44 7.54
N ASP A 69 -6.25 1.64 7.36
CA ASP A 69 -6.76 0.69 8.36
C ASP A 69 -6.22 -0.73 8.08
N PRO A 70 -5.42 -1.33 8.97
CA PRO A 70 -4.87 -2.67 8.78
C PRO A 70 -5.93 -3.78 8.67
N SER A 71 -7.08 -3.63 9.34
CA SER A 71 -8.15 -4.63 9.30
C SER A 71 -8.88 -4.60 7.96
N GLU A 72 -9.12 -3.40 7.42
CA GLU A 72 -9.68 -3.25 6.08
C GLU A 72 -8.67 -3.68 5.00
N ARG A 73 -7.36 -3.47 5.23
CA ARG A 73 -6.31 -3.95 4.33
C ARG A 73 -6.38 -5.46 4.12
N LEU A 74 -6.60 -6.23 5.19
CA LEU A 74 -6.74 -7.69 5.06
C LEU A 74 -7.93 -8.10 4.16
N ARG A 75 -9.02 -7.32 4.15
CA ARG A 75 -10.17 -7.57 3.28
C ARG A 75 -9.85 -7.23 1.83
N ASP A 76 -9.14 -6.13 1.59
CA ASP A 76 -8.68 -5.75 0.26
C ASP A 76 -7.72 -6.81 -0.30
N LEU A 77 -6.79 -7.33 0.50
CA LEU A 77 -5.88 -8.41 0.08
C LEU A 77 -6.61 -9.70 -0.25
N ALA A 78 -7.59 -10.08 0.56
CA ALA A 78 -8.42 -11.25 0.27
C ALA A 78 -9.22 -11.09 -1.04
N LEU A 79 -9.75 -9.89 -1.30
CA LEU A 79 -10.46 -9.59 -2.54
C LEU A 79 -9.53 -9.64 -3.76
N ASP A 80 -8.31 -9.13 -3.61
CA ASP A 80 -7.31 -9.04 -4.68
C ASP A 80 -6.55 -10.38 -4.90
N GLY A 81 -6.82 -11.40 -4.07
CA GLY A 81 -6.15 -12.69 -4.11
C GLY A 81 -4.68 -12.63 -3.70
N VAL A 82 -4.30 -11.64 -2.88
CA VAL A 82 -2.95 -11.43 -2.36
C VAL A 82 -2.85 -12.05 -0.97
N SER A 83 -1.87 -12.93 -0.78
CA SER A 83 -1.64 -13.66 0.47
C SER A 83 -0.87 -12.84 1.51
N ALA A 84 0.05 -11.97 1.07
CA ALA A 84 0.84 -11.11 1.94
C ALA A 84 1.42 -9.91 1.19
N ASP A 85 1.76 -8.84 1.94
CA ASP A 85 2.42 -7.65 1.41
C ASP A 85 3.72 -7.35 2.16
N VAL A 86 4.72 -6.90 1.42
CA VAL A 86 5.81 -6.10 1.97
C VAL A 86 5.37 -4.64 2.00
N LEU A 87 5.37 -4.03 3.19
CA LEU A 87 4.93 -2.64 3.37
C LEU A 87 6.10 -1.65 3.46
N PHE A 88 6.02 -0.60 2.66
CA PHE A 88 6.91 0.55 2.65
C PHE A 88 6.23 1.82 3.18
N PRO A 89 7.01 2.81 3.69
CA PRO A 89 6.46 4.05 4.24
C PRO A 89 5.78 4.94 3.18
N THR A 90 4.76 5.70 3.57
CA THR A 90 4.08 6.66 2.68
C THR A 90 4.51 8.08 2.99
N TYR A 91 4.16 8.60 4.17
CA TYR A 91 4.47 9.95 4.59
C TYR A 91 5.94 10.12 4.91
N ALA A 92 6.58 9.13 5.55
CA ALA A 92 8.01 9.20 5.83
C ALA A 92 8.83 9.31 4.54
N LYS A 93 8.40 8.66 3.45
CA LYS A 93 9.04 8.76 2.12
C LYS A 93 8.95 10.18 1.53
N GLN A 94 7.83 10.87 1.73
CA GLN A 94 7.60 12.21 1.17
C GLN A 94 8.53 13.27 1.77
N ALA A 95 9.11 13.03 2.94
CA ALA A 95 10.03 13.96 3.59
C ALA A 95 11.43 14.04 2.95
N TRP A 96 11.74 13.17 1.97
CA TRP A 96 13.08 13.04 1.37
C TRP A 96 13.11 13.35 -0.14
N LEU A 97 12.05 13.95 -0.69
CA LEU A 97 11.95 14.45 -2.06
C LEU A 97 11.62 15.95 -2.04
#